data_AF-A0A259LQN8-F1
#
_entry.id   AF-A0A259LQN8-F1
#
_cell.length_a   1.000
_cell.length_b   1.000
_cell.length_c   1.000
_cell.angle_alpha   90.00
_cell.angle_beta   90.00
_cell.angle_gamma   90.00
#
_symmetry.space_group_name_H-M   'P 1'
#
loop_
_entity.id
_entity.type
_entity.pdbx_description
1 polymer ?
#
loop_
_entity_poly.entity_id
_entity_poly.type
_entity_poly.pdbx_seq_one_letter_code
_entity_poly.pdbx_strand_id
1 'polypeptide(L)'
;MLTIELHGGARWIFLHPDHWGAALRAEATQLNISFAARAGLAALSDELVQTQLRGRIWEILALRPDLTGHVALGLLNSGLAGHTELVQWIGTLPAAFGNPANALRDHAERIVRRNGDRVIDEPFNRNRQRERRDPFLDLDAKLRPATLDKFSLDLRGLIDAPLFAAEVAYGLRPMPTARQKVQLLQAMQIDPGAFEAALPAAMAWHYRPTA
;
A
#
# COMPACT_ATOMS: atom_id res chain seq x y z
N MET A 1 13.06 -17.89 0.75
CA MET A 1 11.68 -17.68 0.28
C MET A 1 10.93 -17.19 1.50
N LEU A 2 10.53 -15.91 1.54
CA LEU A 2 9.88 -15.37 2.73
C LEU A 2 8.63 -16.20 2.99
N THR A 3 8.36 -16.64 4.22
CA THR A 3 7.19 -17.46 4.56
C THR A 3 5.85 -16.81 4.16
N ILE A 4 5.88 -15.50 3.86
CA ILE A 4 4.78 -14.70 3.31
C ILE A 4 4.43 -15.08 1.86
N GLU A 5 5.37 -15.59 1.06
CA GLU A 5 5.16 -15.96 -0.35
C GLU A 5 4.12 -17.08 -0.54
N LEU A 6 3.87 -17.89 0.50
CA LEU A 6 2.98 -19.05 0.45
C LEU A 6 1.48 -18.73 0.62
N HIS A 7 1.11 -17.47 0.87
CA HIS A 7 -0.27 -17.08 1.16
C HIS A 7 -0.88 -16.20 0.06
N GLY A 8 -1.15 -16.79 -1.12
CA GLY A 8 -2.03 -16.29 -2.19
C GLY A 8 -2.06 -14.76 -2.39
N GLY A 9 -1.24 -14.26 -3.32
CA GLY A 9 -0.85 -12.85 -3.49
C GLY A 9 -1.91 -11.73 -3.45
N ALA A 10 -3.20 -12.03 -3.63
CA ALA A 10 -4.30 -11.08 -3.43
C ALA A 10 -4.56 -10.76 -1.95
N ARG A 11 -4.03 -11.56 -1.01
CA ARG A 11 -4.17 -11.32 0.44
C ARG A 11 -3.15 -10.34 0.99
N TRP A 12 -2.05 -10.12 0.28
CA TRP A 12 -0.92 -9.34 0.82
C TRP A 12 -1.26 -7.87 1.05
N ILE A 13 -2.10 -7.30 0.18
CA ILE A 13 -2.59 -5.92 0.34
C ILE A 13 -3.40 -5.72 1.63
N PHE A 14 -3.94 -6.80 2.22
CA PHE A 14 -4.70 -6.79 3.46
C PHE A 14 -3.87 -7.19 4.69
N LEU A 15 -2.57 -7.43 4.55
CA LEU A 15 -1.71 -7.72 5.70
C LEU A 15 -1.29 -6.42 6.37
N HIS A 16 -1.38 -6.39 7.70
CA HIS A 16 -0.81 -5.30 8.49
C HIS A 16 0.70 -5.16 8.22
N PRO A 17 1.26 -3.93 8.15
CA PRO A 17 2.71 -3.71 8.03
C PRO A 17 3.55 -4.42 9.09
N ASP A 18 3.01 -4.63 10.29
CA ASP A 18 3.72 -5.35 11.37
C ASP A 18 3.99 -6.81 11.02
N HIS A 19 3.12 -7.45 10.24
CA HIS A 19 3.38 -8.81 9.77
C HIS A 19 4.55 -8.83 8.78
N TRP A 20 4.69 -7.80 7.94
CA TRP A 20 5.85 -7.61 7.09
C TRP A 20 7.11 -7.36 7.91
N GLY A 21 7.05 -6.45 8.89
CA GLY A 21 8.18 -6.19 9.79
C GLY A 21 8.61 -7.42 10.60
N ALA A 22 7.66 -8.24 11.07
CA ALA A 22 7.96 -9.49 11.75
C ALA A 22 8.66 -10.51 10.84
N ALA A 23 8.18 -10.68 9.60
CA ALA A 23 8.80 -11.58 8.64
C ALA A 23 10.19 -11.12 8.20
N LEU A 24 10.38 -9.82 7.98
CA LEU A 24 11.69 -9.25 7.64
C LEU A 24 12.70 -9.46 8.79
N ARG A 25 12.29 -9.30 10.05
CA ARG A 25 13.15 -9.61 11.20
C ARG A 25 13.48 -11.09 11.33
N ALA A 26 12.49 -11.96 11.09
CA ALA A 26 12.71 -13.40 11.10
C ALA A 26 13.73 -13.80 10.04
N GLU A 27 13.62 -13.27 8.83
CA GLU A 27 14.59 -13.49 7.76
C GLU A 27 15.97 -12.93 8.10
N ALA A 28 16.05 -11.71 8.62
CA ALA A 28 17.31 -11.11 9.07
C ALA A 28 18.00 -11.98 10.14
N THR A 29 17.23 -12.50 11.09
CA THR A 29 17.72 -13.40 12.15
C THR A 29 18.25 -14.70 11.55
N GLN A 30 17.52 -15.31 10.60
CA GLN A 30 17.92 -16.54 9.95
C GLN A 30 19.19 -16.37 9.11
N LEU A 31 19.31 -15.25 8.38
CA LEU A 31 20.52 -14.90 7.64
C LEU A 31 21.70 -14.70 8.59
N ASN A 32 21.49 -14.00 9.71
CA ASN A 32 22.55 -13.76 10.69
C ASN A 32 23.07 -15.07 11.28
N ILE A 33 22.17 -15.98 11.70
CA ILE A 33 22.54 -17.32 12.19
C ILE A 33 23.35 -18.07 11.13
N SER A 34 22.93 -18.00 9.87
CA SER A 34 23.59 -18.70 8.76
C SER A 34 25.00 -18.17 8.48
N PHE A 35 25.22 -16.84 8.58
CA PHE A 35 26.55 -16.24 8.39
C PHE A 35 27.45 -16.43 9.61
N ALA A 36 26.91 -16.29 10.82
CA ALA A 36 27.65 -16.50 12.06
C ALA A 36 28.17 -17.94 12.19
N ALA A 37 27.45 -18.93 11.64
CA ALA A 37 27.86 -20.33 11.64
C ALA A 37 29.03 -20.65 10.70
N ARG A 38 29.49 -19.70 9.85
CA ARG A 38 30.56 -19.92 8.87
C ARG A 38 31.81 -19.15 9.27
N ALA A 39 32.90 -19.89 9.52
CA ALA A 39 34.21 -19.30 9.81
C ALA A 39 34.63 -18.35 8.68
N GLY A 40 35.00 -17.12 9.03
CA GLY A 40 35.38 -16.06 8.08
C GLY A 40 34.25 -15.10 7.67
N LEU A 41 32.97 -15.45 7.88
CA LEU A 41 31.84 -14.56 7.58
C LEU A 41 31.25 -13.89 8.83
N ALA A 42 31.50 -14.42 10.03
CA ALA A 42 30.95 -13.90 11.27
C ALA A 42 31.29 -12.43 11.54
N ALA A 43 32.50 -11.98 11.16
CA ALA A 43 32.91 -10.58 11.35
C ALA A 43 32.19 -9.60 10.38
N LEU A 44 31.56 -10.11 9.32
CA LEU A 44 30.86 -9.33 8.30
C LEU A 44 29.35 -9.64 8.29
N SER A 45 28.83 -10.37 9.29
CA SER A 45 27.48 -10.90 9.25
C SER A 45 26.43 -9.80 9.10
N ASP A 46 26.58 -8.69 9.83
CA ASP A 46 25.61 -7.59 9.81
C ASP A 46 25.51 -6.94 8.42
N GLU A 47 26.66 -6.65 7.79
CA GLU A 47 26.72 -6.08 6.44
C GLU A 47 26.15 -7.03 5.39
N LEU A 48 26.47 -8.33 5.51
CA LEU A 48 25.96 -9.37 4.61
C LEU A 48 24.45 -9.56 4.76
N VAL A 49 23.92 -9.55 6.00
CA VAL A 49 22.48 -9.60 6.26
C VAL A 49 21.78 -8.43 5.61
N GLN A 50 22.26 -7.20 5.81
CA GLN A 50 21.63 -6.02 5.22
C GLN A 50 21.66 -6.06 3.69
N THR A 51 22.80 -6.43 3.11
CA THR A 51 22.97 -6.53 1.65
C THR A 51 22.02 -7.55 1.05
N GLN A 52 21.94 -8.76 1.63
CA GLN A 52 21.07 -9.82 1.15
C GLN A 52 19.59 -9.49 1.33
N LEU A 53 19.22 -8.93 2.48
CA LEU A 53 17.83 -8.56 2.75
C LEU A 53 17.35 -7.45 1.81
N ARG A 54 18.19 -6.43 1.57
CA ARG A 54 17.92 -5.35 0.62
C ARG A 54 17.75 -5.87 -0.80
N GLY A 55 18.64 -6.76 -1.26
CA GLY A 55 18.53 -7.39 -2.57
C GLY A 55 17.19 -8.10 -2.77
N ARG A 56 16.78 -8.91 -1.77
CA ARG A 56 15.48 -9.61 -1.81
C ARG A 56 14.29 -8.66 -1.78
N ILE A 57 14.36 -7.59 -0.99
CA ILE A 57 13.32 -6.57 -0.98
C ILE A 57 13.18 -5.93 -2.36
N TRP A 58 14.28 -5.62 -3.03
CA TRP A 58 14.25 -5.07 -4.39
C TRP A 58 13.64 -6.05 -5.38
N GLU A 59 13.98 -7.33 -5.31
CA GLU A 59 13.36 -8.37 -6.14
C GLU A 59 11.84 -8.45 -5.92
N ILE A 60 11.39 -8.43 -4.66
CA ILE A 60 9.96 -8.44 -4.33
C ILE A 60 9.26 -7.21 -4.89
N LEU A 61 9.83 -6.02 -4.67
CA LEU A 61 9.20 -4.76 -5.10
C LEU A 61 9.24 -4.58 -6.63
N ALA A 62 10.24 -5.15 -7.31
CA ALA A 62 10.27 -5.20 -8.77
C ALA A 62 9.13 -6.05 -9.34
N LEU A 63 8.77 -7.15 -8.66
CA LEU A 63 7.65 -8.01 -9.06
C LEU A 63 6.29 -7.50 -8.56
N ARG A 64 6.28 -6.78 -7.43
CA ARG A 64 5.08 -6.39 -6.68
C ARG A 64 5.22 -4.96 -6.11
N PRO A 65 5.19 -3.94 -7.00
CA PRO A 65 5.34 -2.54 -6.58
C PRO A 65 4.22 -2.08 -5.64
N ASP A 66 3.05 -2.72 -5.68
CA ASP A 66 1.93 -2.50 -4.76
C ASP A 66 2.30 -2.70 -3.29
N LEU A 67 3.30 -3.54 -3.00
CA LEU A 67 3.74 -3.83 -1.64
C LEU A 67 4.71 -2.79 -1.08
N THR A 68 5.10 -1.77 -1.86
CA THR A 68 6.06 -0.75 -1.40
C THR A 68 5.62 -0.10 -0.08
N GLY A 69 4.31 0.17 0.05
CA GLY A 69 3.71 0.70 1.27
C GLY A 69 3.95 -0.21 2.48
N HIS A 70 3.59 -1.48 2.33
CA HIS A 70 3.71 -2.51 3.36
C HIS A 70 5.16 -2.77 3.77
N VAL A 71 6.06 -2.88 2.80
CA VAL A 71 7.48 -3.17 3.05
C VAL A 71 8.17 -1.98 3.71
N ALA A 72 7.95 -0.76 3.23
CA ALA A 72 8.56 0.44 3.82
C ALA A 72 8.11 0.62 5.28
N LEU A 73 6.82 0.49 5.56
CA LEU A 73 6.30 0.58 6.92
C LEU A 73 6.73 -0.60 7.79
N GLY A 74 6.82 -1.81 7.22
CA GLY A 74 7.37 -2.97 7.92
C GLY A 74 8.84 -2.78 8.31
N LEU A 75 9.65 -2.15 7.46
CA LEU A 75 11.04 -1.80 7.75
C LEU A 75 11.15 -0.78 8.89
N LEU A 76 10.30 0.26 8.87
CA LEU A 76 10.24 1.24 9.97
C LEU A 76 9.81 0.58 11.29
N ASN A 77 8.70 -0.17 11.28
CA ASN A 77 8.13 -0.78 12.49
C ASN A 77 9.01 -1.88 13.09
N SER A 78 9.84 -2.52 12.27
CA SER A 78 10.80 -3.52 12.74
C SER A 78 12.09 -2.92 13.30
N GLY A 79 12.34 -1.62 13.08
CA GLY A 79 13.62 -0.98 13.39
C GLY A 79 14.77 -1.43 12.50
N LEU A 80 14.49 -2.12 11.39
CA LEU A 80 15.52 -2.54 10.42
C LEU A 80 16.01 -1.36 9.55
N ALA A 81 15.20 -0.31 9.43
CA ALA A 81 15.57 0.92 8.75
C ALA A 81 15.04 2.14 9.50
N GLY A 82 15.86 3.19 9.57
CA GLY A 82 15.39 4.53 9.92
C GLY A 82 14.65 5.21 8.77
N HIS A 83 13.91 6.28 9.07
CA HIS A 83 13.21 7.09 8.06
C HIS A 83 14.14 7.61 6.96
N THR A 84 15.36 8.01 7.32
CA THR A 84 16.38 8.52 6.39
C THR A 84 17.03 7.43 5.54
N GLU A 85 16.93 6.17 5.96
CA GLU A 85 17.57 5.03 5.30
C GLU A 85 16.62 4.31 4.35
N LEU A 86 15.30 4.53 4.46
CA LEU A 86 14.28 3.83 3.67
C LEU A 86 14.57 3.84 2.17
N VAL A 87 15.06 4.96 1.63
CA VAL A 87 15.40 5.08 0.21
C VAL A 87 16.44 4.04 -0.24
N GLN A 88 17.39 3.69 0.63
CA GLN A 88 18.39 2.66 0.34
C GLN A 88 17.75 1.26 0.32
N TRP A 89 16.68 1.06 1.10
CA TRP A 89 15.99 -0.23 1.21
C TRP A 89 14.99 -0.47 0.09
N ILE A 90 14.26 0.55 -0.35
CA ILE A 90 13.16 0.41 -1.32
C ILE A 90 13.45 1.11 -2.67
N GLY A 91 14.64 1.69 -2.83
CA GLY A 91 15.07 2.38 -4.04
C GLY A 91 14.56 3.82 -4.11
N THR A 92 13.25 4.00 -4.36
CA THR A 92 12.63 5.32 -4.44
C THR A 92 11.61 5.48 -3.32
N LEU A 93 11.77 6.49 -2.46
CA LEU A 93 10.78 6.77 -1.42
C LEU A 93 9.50 7.35 -2.06
N PRO A 94 8.35 6.70 -1.94
CA PRO A 94 7.10 7.29 -2.41
C PRO A 94 6.84 8.63 -1.71
N ALA A 95 6.61 9.70 -2.49
CA ALA A 95 6.23 11.02 -1.96
C ALA A 95 5.03 10.93 -0.99
N ALA A 96 4.21 9.90 -1.19
CA ALA A 96 3.17 9.39 -0.31
C ALA A 96 3.52 9.34 1.18
N PHE A 97 4.77 9.08 1.58
CA PHE A 97 5.15 9.01 2.98
C PHE A 97 5.37 10.38 3.64
N GLY A 98 5.76 11.39 2.87
CA GLY A 98 5.97 12.74 3.40
C GLY A 98 4.68 13.57 3.46
N ASN A 99 3.75 13.33 2.53
CA ASN A 99 2.45 14.01 2.51
C ASN A 99 1.38 13.09 1.89
N PRO A 100 0.83 12.14 2.68
CA PRO A 100 -0.11 11.15 2.16
C PRO A 100 -1.40 11.78 1.64
N ALA A 101 -1.90 12.84 2.28
CA ALA A 101 -3.13 13.52 1.84
C ALA A 101 -2.99 14.15 0.45
N ASN A 102 -1.87 14.84 0.17
CA ASN A 102 -1.62 15.41 -1.16
C ASN A 102 -1.38 14.31 -2.20
N ALA A 103 -0.65 13.25 -1.86
CA ALA A 103 -0.43 12.13 -2.78
C ALA A 103 -1.76 11.45 -3.17
N LEU A 104 -2.67 11.24 -2.21
CA LEU A 104 -4.02 10.71 -2.46
C LEU A 104 -4.86 11.67 -3.31
N ARG A 105 -4.78 12.97 -3.07
CA ARG A 105 -5.48 13.99 -3.88
C ARG A 105 -4.97 14.00 -5.32
N ASP A 106 -3.65 14.05 -5.53
CA ASP A 106 -3.03 14.06 -6.85
C ASP A 106 -3.33 12.74 -7.59
N HIS A 107 -3.48 11.65 -6.84
CA HIS A 107 -3.95 10.39 -7.36
C HIS A 107 -5.41 10.45 -7.85
N ALA A 108 -6.32 10.94 -7.01
CA ALA A 108 -7.73 11.11 -7.39
C ALA A 108 -7.89 12.03 -8.61
N GLU A 109 -7.11 13.11 -8.70
CA GLU A 109 -7.09 13.99 -9.87
C GLU A 109 -6.66 13.27 -11.16
N ARG A 110 -5.72 12.32 -11.07
CA ARG A 110 -5.33 11.47 -12.22
C ARG A 110 -6.45 10.51 -12.63
N ILE A 111 -7.13 9.87 -11.68
CA ILE A 111 -8.29 9.01 -11.97
C ILE A 111 -9.36 9.81 -12.71
N VAL A 112 -9.69 11.00 -12.21
CA VAL A 112 -10.70 11.90 -12.81
C VAL A 112 -10.32 12.29 -14.23
N ARG A 113 -9.08 12.72 -14.47
CA ARG A 113 -8.59 13.08 -15.81
C ARG A 113 -8.67 11.92 -16.80
N ARG A 114 -8.38 10.69 -16.36
CA ARG A 114 -8.41 9.49 -17.22
C ARG A 114 -9.82 9.02 -17.55
N ASN A 115 -10.75 9.17 -16.60
CA ASN A 115 -12.14 8.71 -16.75
C ASN A 115 -13.08 9.79 -17.31
N GLY A 116 -12.53 10.94 -17.73
CA GLY A 116 -13.26 11.97 -18.48
C GLY A 116 -14.31 12.73 -17.68
N ASP A 117 -14.40 12.50 -16.37
CA ASP A 117 -15.38 13.16 -15.51
C ASP A 117 -14.84 14.53 -15.08
N ARG A 118 -15.70 15.55 -15.14
CA ARG A 118 -15.32 16.93 -14.79
C ARG A 118 -15.24 17.04 -13.25
N VAL A 119 -14.22 17.74 -12.75
CA VAL A 119 -14.26 18.30 -11.39
C VAL A 119 -15.58 19.07 -11.27
N ILE A 120 -16.32 18.85 -10.17
CA ILE A 120 -17.65 19.40 -9.99
C ILE A 120 -17.52 20.91 -9.78
N ASP A 121 -17.56 21.68 -10.87
CA ASP A 121 -17.62 23.15 -10.84
C ASP A 121 -19.02 23.70 -11.24
N GLU A 122 -20.02 22.84 -11.48
CA GLU A 122 -21.38 23.27 -11.87
C GLU A 122 -22.46 22.98 -10.80
N PRO A 123 -23.53 23.82 -10.72
CA PRO A 123 -24.67 23.58 -9.83
C PRO A 123 -25.36 22.26 -10.18
N PHE A 124 -25.14 21.31 -9.29
CA PHE A 124 -25.53 19.90 -9.32
C PHE A 124 -26.99 19.62 -9.74
N ASN A 125 -27.18 18.92 -10.87
CA ASN A 125 -28.49 18.39 -11.26
C ASN A 125 -28.73 17.00 -10.63
N ARG A 126 -29.37 16.96 -9.46
CA ARG A 126 -29.65 15.74 -8.66
C ARG A 126 -30.41 14.64 -9.42
N ASN A 127 -31.07 14.94 -10.53
CA ASN A 127 -31.92 13.99 -11.24
C ASN A 127 -31.16 13.05 -12.19
N ARG A 128 -30.03 13.46 -12.77
CA ARG A 128 -29.19 12.56 -13.61
C ARG A 128 -28.39 11.53 -12.79
N GLN A 129 -28.22 11.79 -11.50
CA GLN A 129 -27.40 10.99 -10.59
C GLN A 129 -28.08 9.68 -10.14
N ARG A 130 -29.39 9.55 -10.30
CA ARG A 130 -30.12 8.33 -9.91
C ARG A 130 -29.95 7.17 -10.88
N GLU A 131 -29.52 7.44 -12.12
CA GLU A 131 -29.42 6.43 -13.18
C GLU A 131 -28.01 5.88 -13.37
N ARG A 132 -26.96 6.63 -12.98
CA ARG A 132 -25.58 6.12 -12.94
C ARG A 132 -25.27 5.59 -11.56
N ARG A 133 -25.25 4.26 -11.42
CA ARG A 133 -24.77 3.60 -10.20
C ARG A 133 -23.26 3.46 -10.30
N ASP A 134 -22.52 3.96 -9.31
CA ASP A 134 -21.11 3.62 -9.12
C ASP A 134 -20.99 2.08 -9.05
N PRO A 135 -20.30 1.42 -10.00
CA PRO A 135 -20.11 -0.02 -9.98
C PRO A 135 -19.31 -0.51 -8.77
N PHE A 136 -18.62 0.40 -8.08
CA PHE A 136 -17.75 0.16 -6.93
C PHE A 136 -18.31 0.72 -5.62
N LEU A 137 -19.62 0.93 -5.53
CA LEU A 137 -20.30 1.52 -4.36
C LEU A 137 -19.94 0.88 -3.01
N ASP A 138 -19.56 -0.40 -2.98
CA ASP A 138 -19.24 -1.10 -1.72
C ASP A 138 -17.77 -0.89 -1.28
N LEU A 139 -16.95 -0.20 -2.08
CA LEU A 139 -15.58 0.23 -1.78
C LEU A 139 -15.55 1.65 -1.18
N ASP A 140 -16.34 1.88 -0.14
CA ASP A 140 -16.37 3.16 0.57
C ASP A 140 -15.35 3.19 1.71
N ALA A 141 -14.38 4.11 1.64
CA ALA A 141 -13.38 4.32 2.68
C ALA A 141 -13.95 5.20 3.81
N LYS A 142 -13.91 4.70 5.04
CA LYS A 142 -14.49 5.39 6.21
C LYS A 142 -13.64 6.55 6.70
N LEU A 143 -12.33 6.45 6.53
CA LEU A 143 -11.33 7.36 7.07
C LEU A 143 -10.59 8.05 5.93
N ARG A 144 -11.31 8.58 4.95
CA ARG A 144 -10.70 9.32 3.83
C ARG A 144 -10.32 10.76 4.20
N PRO A 145 -9.30 11.35 3.56
CA PRO A 145 -9.04 12.78 3.66
C PRO A 145 -10.22 13.60 3.13
N ALA A 146 -10.59 14.68 3.82
CA ALA A 146 -11.67 15.59 3.39
C ALA A 146 -11.41 16.22 2.01
N THR A 147 -10.14 16.32 1.60
CA THR A 147 -9.76 16.81 0.25
C THR A 147 -10.26 15.92 -0.88
N LEU A 148 -10.71 14.70 -0.59
CA LEU A 148 -11.30 13.78 -1.58
C LEU A 148 -12.82 13.94 -1.71
N ASP A 149 -13.50 14.67 -0.81
CA ASP A 149 -14.96 14.85 -0.85
C ASP A 149 -15.43 15.62 -2.10
N LYS A 150 -14.53 16.40 -2.73
CA LYS A 150 -14.78 17.22 -3.92
C LYS A 150 -14.95 16.41 -5.22
N PHE A 151 -14.60 15.12 -5.23
CA PHE A 151 -14.64 14.30 -6.44
C PHE A 151 -16.02 13.66 -6.67
N SER A 152 -16.32 13.36 -7.94
CA SER A 152 -17.57 12.75 -8.41
C SER A 152 -17.90 11.46 -7.64
N LEU A 153 -19.18 11.26 -7.31
CA LEU A 153 -19.66 10.02 -6.68
C LEU A 153 -19.44 8.79 -7.59
N ASP A 154 -19.47 8.97 -8.90
CA ASP A 154 -19.36 7.88 -9.87
C ASP A 154 -17.94 7.28 -9.91
N LEU A 155 -16.93 8.03 -9.44
CA LEU A 155 -15.53 7.60 -9.35
C LEU A 155 -15.11 7.26 -7.93
N ARG A 156 -16.03 7.35 -6.96
CA ARG A 156 -15.70 7.26 -5.55
C ARG A 156 -15.09 5.91 -5.20
N GLY A 157 -15.71 4.80 -5.60
CA GLY A 157 -15.15 3.49 -5.27
C GLY A 157 -13.81 3.21 -5.94
N LEU A 158 -13.47 3.85 -7.08
CA LEU A 158 -12.12 3.77 -7.66
C LEU A 158 -11.10 4.56 -6.84
N ILE A 159 -11.46 5.77 -6.40
CA ILE A 159 -10.61 6.64 -5.57
C ILE A 159 -10.39 6.03 -4.19
N ASP A 160 -11.43 5.44 -3.61
CA ASP A 160 -11.44 4.91 -2.26
C ASP A 160 -10.87 3.48 -2.18
N ALA A 161 -10.75 2.74 -3.29
CA ALA A 161 -10.24 1.37 -3.31
C ALA A 161 -8.90 1.17 -2.56
N PRO A 162 -7.85 2.00 -2.75
CA PRO A 162 -6.59 1.88 -2.00
C PRO A 162 -6.76 2.18 -0.51
N LEU A 163 -7.59 3.16 -0.14
CA LEU A 163 -7.91 3.49 1.25
C LEU A 163 -8.68 2.36 1.92
N PHE A 164 -9.67 1.80 1.23
CA PHE A 164 -10.42 0.63 1.69
C PHE A 164 -9.49 -0.54 1.97
N ALA A 165 -8.55 -0.84 1.07
CA ALA A 165 -7.57 -1.92 1.27
C ALA A 165 -6.67 -1.64 2.47
N ALA A 166 -6.19 -0.40 2.62
CA ALA A 166 -5.38 0.00 3.75
C ALA A 166 -6.15 -0.09 5.09
N GLU A 167 -7.40 0.33 5.15
CA GLU A 167 -8.24 0.19 6.35
C GLU A 167 -8.39 -1.28 6.78
N VAL A 168 -8.53 -2.20 5.82
CA VAL A 168 -8.54 -3.64 6.12
C VAL A 168 -7.19 -4.06 6.67
N ALA A 169 -6.08 -3.65 6.03
CA ALA A 169 -4.72 -3.98 6.45
C ALA A 169 -4.43 -3.52 7.88
N TYR A 170 -4.93 -2.34 8.25
CA TYR A 170 -4.80 -1.77 9.59
C TYR A 170 -5.82 -2.31 10.60
N GLY A 171 -6.71 -3.25 10.21
CA GLY A 171 -7.75 -3.77 11.10
C GLY A 171 -8.81 -2.74 11.50
N LEU A 172 -8.89 -1.60 10.79
CA LEU A 172 -9.88 -0.54 11.01
C LEU A 172 -11.26 -0.95 10.50
N ARG A 173 -11.33 -2.03 9.71
CA ARG A 173 -12.56 -2.66 9.24
C ARG A 173 -12.38 -4.18 9.09
N PRO A 174 -13.47 -4.97 9.10
CA PRO A 174 -13.38 -6.42 8.89
C PRO A 174 -12.89 -6.78 7.49
N MET A 175 -12.49 -8.04 7.31
CA MET A 175 -12.11 -8.57 6.00
C MET A 175 -13.22 -8.36 4.96
N PRO A 176 -12.87 -8.04 3.69
CA PRO A 176 -13.87 -7.77 2.66
C PRO A 176 -14.75 -8.98 2.37
N THR A 177 -16.03 -8.72 2.12
CA THR A 177 -16.97 -9.72 1.60
C THR A 177 -16.56 -10.20 0.20
N ALA A 178 -17.12 -11.30 -0.28
CA ALA A 178 -16.84 -11.79 -1.64
C ALA A 178 -17.13 -10.74 -2.72
N ARG A 179 -18.24 -10.01 -2.57
CA ARG A 179 -18.62 -8.92 -3.48
C ARG A 179 -17.61 -7.77 -3.47
N GLN A 180 -17.16 -7.32 -2.30
CA GLN A 180 -16.13 -6.28 -2.18
C GLN A 180 -14.79 -6.73 -2.75
N LYS A 181 -14.42 -8.00 -2.61
CA LYS A 181 -13.20 -8.54 -3.25
C LYS A 181 -13.31 -8.48 -4.78
N VAL A 182 -14.47 -8.83 -5.34
CA VAL A 182 -14.70 -8.73 -6.78
C VAL A 182 -14.62 -7.27 -7.24
N GLN A 183 -15.26 -6.33 -6.55
CA GLN A 183 -15.17 -4.91 -6.88
C GLN A 183 -13.74 -4.38 -6.77
N LEU A 184 -12.99 -4.78 -5.75
CA LEU A 184 -11.60 -4.37 -5.59
C LEU A 184 -10.74 -4.89 -6.74
N LEU A 185 -10.92 -6.16 -7.12
CA LEU A 185 -10.24 -6.75 -8.28
C LEU A 185 -10.60 -6.00 -9.57
N GLN A 186 -11.87 -5.65 -9.76
CA GLN A 186 -12.32 -4.87 -10.92
C GLN A 186 -11.73 -3.46 -10.93
N ALA A 187 -11.67 -2.78 -9.77
CA ALA A 187 -11.03 -1.47 -9.65
C ALA A 187 -9.53 -1.54 -9.99
N MET A 188 -8.83 -2.57 -9.50
CA MET A 188 -7.44 -2.86 -9.84
C MET A 188 -7.26 -3.22 -11.32
N GLN A 189 -8.25 -3.83 -11.98
CA GLN A 189 -8.17 -4.16 -13.41
C GLN A 189 -8.42 -2.96 -14.32
N ILE A 190 -9.29 -2.02 -13.91
CA ILE A 190 -9.59 -0.81 -14.68
C ILE A 190 -8.37 0.09 -14.77
N ASP A 191 -7.64 0.25 -13.66
CA ASP A 191 -6.42 1.05 -13.64
C ASP A 191 -5.41 0.44 -12.65
N PRO A 192 -4.64 -0.59 -13.07
CA PRO A 192 -3.68 -1.27 -12.20
C PRO A 192 -2.65 -0.30 -11.64
N GLY A 193 -2.03 0.50 -12.52
CA GLY A 193 -1.02 1.47 -12.12
C GLY A 193 -1.55 2.56 -11.19
N ALA A 194 -2.86 2.87 -11.25
CA ALA A 194 -3.46 3.79 -10.31
C ALA A 194 -3.51 3.21 -8.89
N PHE A 195 -4.09 2.02 -8.73
CA PHE A 195 -4.22 1.39 -7.42
C PHE A 195 -2.85 1.19 -6.76
N GLU A 196 -1.89 0.63 -7.51
CA GLU A 196 -0.54 0.33 -7.01
C GLU A 196 0.20 1.60 -6.57
N ALA A 197 0.07 2.70 -7.33
CA ALA A 197 0.72 3.97 -6.99
C ALA A 197 0.08 4.66 -5.77
N ALA A 198 -1.21 4.41 -5.51
CA ALA A 198 -1.97 5.05 -4.44
C ALA A 198 -1.89 4.31 -3.12
N LEU A 199 -1.73 2.98 -3.17
CA LEU A 199 -1.71 2.14 -1.97
C LEU A 199 -0.66 2.56 -0.94
N PRO A 200 0.60 2.91 -1.31
CA PRO A 200 1.56 3.43 -0.34
C PRO A 200 1.07 4.70 0.40
N ALA A 201 0.36 5.59 -0.29
CA ALA A 201 -0.20 6.81 0.32
C ALA A 201 -1.38 6.50 1.24
N ALA A 202 -2.24 5.57 0.84
CA ALA A 202 -3.33 5.08 1.68
C ALA A 202 -2.79 4.41 2.96
N MET A 203 -1.74 3.60 2.84
CA MET A 203 -1.09 2.97 3.98
C MET A 203 -0.46 4.03 4.90
N ALA A 204 0.31 4.96 4.34
CA ALA A 204 0.93 6.05 5.10
C ALA A 204 -0.10 6.98 5.77
N TRP A 205 -1.27 7.18 5.17
CA TRP A 205 -2.37 7.95 5.76
C TRP A 205 -2.91 7.34 7.06
N HIS A 206 -2.98 6.01 7.13
CA HIS A 206 -3.42 5.30 8.33
C HIS A 206 -2.28 4.97 9.29
N TYR A 207 -1.04 5.18 8.88
CA TYR A 207 0.13 4.92 9.71
C TYR A 207 0.18 5.86 10.91
N ARG A 208 0.25 5.27 12.10
CA ARG A 208 0.54 5.98 13.36
C ARG A 208 1.82 5.40 13.92
N PRO A 209 2.90 6.18 14.07
CA PRO A 209 4.10 5.69 14.74
C PRO A 209 3.73 5.23 16.15
N THR A 210 4.11 4.01 16.51
CA THR A 210 4.07 3.58 17.92
C THR A 210 5.13 4.39 18.66
N ALA A 211 4.69 5.20 19.63
CA ALA A 211 5.55 6.00 20.50
C ALA A 211 6.40 5.12 21.45
#